data_AF-A0A6L6IVC9-F1
#
_entry.id   AF-A0A6L6IVC9-F1
#
_cell.length_a   1.000
_cell.length_b   1.000
_cell.length_c   1.000
_cell.angle_alpha   90.00
_cell.angle_beta   90.00
_cell.angle_gamma   90.00
#
_symmetry.space_group_name_H-M   'P 1'
#
loop_
_entity.id
_entity.type
_entity.pdbx_description
1 polymer ?
#
loop_
_entity_poly.entity_id
_entity_poly.type
_entity_poly.pdbx_seq_one_letter_code
_entity_poly.pdbx_strand_id
1 'polypeptide(L)'
;MMVFRYALLFVLPVLLAVLLEYLTFPMQEHVRAQASDWINRAASPNPDVAATARAELPGHDMLGAISRLDWLFLGSVFLGVIAVSFLIPTRLIASKGINLLTAIVLGFAAARFFVGFYRLAWAEFGGAVLLGAIAAVGLMLLRLRRSG
;
A
#
# COMPACT_ATOMS: atom_id res chain seq x y z
N MET A 1 24.58 -4.31 -15.72
CA MET A 1 23.71 -3.16 -15.33
C MET A 1 22.21 -3.42 -15.39
N MET A 2 21.68 -4.24 -16.32
CA MET A 2 20.24 -4.57 -16.39
C MET A 2 19.73 -5.37 -15.17
N VAL A 3 20.41 -6.44 -14.77
CA VAL A 3 20.01 -7.29 -13.63
C VAL A 3 19.87 -6.49 -12.33
N PHE A 4 20.82 -5.58 -12.08
CA PHE A 4 20.76 -4.67 -10.94
C PHE A 4 19.49 -3.80 -10.93
N ARG A 5 19.05 -3.32 -12.10
CA ARG A 5 17.79 -2.55 -12.19
C ARG A 5 16.57 -3.41 -11.90
N TYR A 6 16.51 -4.63 -12.42
CA TYR A 6 15.41 -5.56 -12.09
C TYR A 6 15.35 -5.85 -10.58
N ALA A 7 16.49 -6.14 -9.96
CA ALA A 7 16.57 -6.35 -8.53
C ALA A 7 16.11 -5.11 -7.76
N LEU A 8 16.53 -3.92 -8.17
CA LEU A 8 16.14 -2.66 -7.53
C LEU A 8 14.64 -2.37 -7.68
N LEU A 9 14.05 -2.58 -8.86
CA LEU A 9 12.61 -2.42 -9.12
C LEU A 9 11.76 -3.40 -8.32
N PHE A 10 12.30 -4.57 -8.00
CA PHE A 10 11.65 -5.57 -7.16
C PHE A 10 11.79 -5.26 -5.67
N VAL A 11 12.98 -4.85 -5.22
CA VAL A 11 13.29 -4.60 -3.79
C VAL A 11 12.71 -3.28 -3.29
N LEU A 12 12.66 -2.23 -4.13
CA LEU A 12 12.16 -0.91 -3.71
C LEU A 12 10.72 -0.94 -3.18
N PRO A 13 9.74 -1.60 -3.84
CA PRO A 13 8.40 -1.77 -3.29
C PRO A 13 8.39 -2.44 -1.92
N VAL A 14 9.26 -3.42 -1.70
CA VAL A 14 9.38 -4.14 -0.42
C VAL A 14 9.94 -3.21 0.65
N LEU A 15 11.01 -2.47 0.36
CA LEU A 15 11.57 -1.48 1.29
C LEU A 15 10.57 -0.38 1.64
N LEU A 16 9.79 0.08 0.65
CA LEU A 16 8.73 1.06 0.87
C LEU A 16 7.67 0.53 1.84
N ALA A 17 7.24 -0.72 1.65
CA ALA A 17 6.26 -1.35 2.54
C ALA A 17 6.81 -1.53 3.96
N VAL A 18 8.07 -1.97 4.11
CA VAL A 18 8.75 -2.07 5.41
C VAL A 18 8.79 -0.71 6.10
N LEU A 19 9.24 0.32 5.40
CA LEU A 19 9.37 1.66 5.96
C LEU A 19 8.02 2.20 6.40
N LEU A 20 6.97 2.01 5.59
CA LEU A 20 5.63 2.46 5.91
C LEU A 20 5.04 1.72 7.11
N GLU A 21 5.28 0.41 7.21
CA GLU A 21 4.89 -0.39 8.37
C GLU A 21 5.54 0.14 9.65
N TYR A 22 6.85 0.40 9.63
CA TYR A 22 7.56 0.97 10.78
C TYR A 22 7.08 2.37 11.14
N LEU A 23 6.85 3.24 10.15
CA LEU A 23 6.40 4.61 10.40
C LEU A 23 4.97 4.68 10.94
N THR A 24 4.12 3.74 10.53
CA THR A 24 2.72 3.69 10.96
C THR A 24 2.49 2.82 12.18
N PHE A 25 3.50 2.06 12.62
CA PHE A 25 3.42 1.12 13.75
C PHE A 25 2.75 1.71 15.01
N PRO A 26 3.11 2.91 15.50
CA PRO A 26 2.47 3.46 16.71
C PRO A 26 0.96 3.68 16.55
N MET A 27 0.55 4.08 15.34
CA MET A 27 -0.86 4.33 15.02
C MET A 27 -1.63 3.01 14.87
N GLN A 28 -0.98 1.98 14.30
CA GLN A 28 -1.54 0.63 14.22
C GLN A 28 -1.74 0.02 15.62
N GLU A 29 -0.75 0.18 16.51
CA GLU A 29 -0.82 -0.31 17.89
C GLU A 29 -1.94 0.38 18.66
N HIS A 30 -2.08 1.69 18.51
CA HIS A 30 -3.18 2.45 19.13
C HIS A 30 -4.56 1.96 18.67
N VAL A 31 -4.75 1.78 17.35
CA VAL A 31 -5.99 1.24 16.79
C VAL A 31 -6.24 -0.18 17.29
N ARG A 32 -5.20 -1.01 17.38
CA ARG A 32 -5.31 -2.40 17.83
C ARG A 32 -5.72 -2.47 19.30
N ALA A 33 -5.14 -1.64 20.15
CA ALA A 33 -5.50 -1.56 21.57
C ALA A 33 -6.98 -1.16 21.75
N GLN A 34 -7.42 -0.11 21.06
CA GLN A 34 -8.83 0.32 21.10
C GLN A 34 -9.79 -0.75 20.56
N ALA A 35 -9.40 -1.44 19.47
CA ALA A 35 -10.17 -2.54 18.92
C ALA A 35 -10.31 -3.69 19.92
N SER A 36 -9.20 -4.08 20.56
CA SER A 36 -9.19 -5.14 21.56
C SER A 36 -10.07 -4.82 22.76
N ASP A 37 -9.99 -3.59 23.28
CA ASP A 37 -10.84 -3.15 24.40
C ASP A 37 -12.33 -3.18 24.03
N TRP A 38 -12.68 -2.73 22.82
CA TRP A 38 -14.07 -2.81 22.34
C TRP A 38 -14.53 -4.27 22.18
N ILE A 39 -13.73 -5.14 21.55
CA ILE A 39 -14.05 -6.57 21.39
C ILE A 39 -14.25 -7.23 22.76
N ASN A 40 -13.36 -6.97 23.71
CA ASN A 40 -13.42 -7.53 25.06
C ASN A 40 -14.71 -7.09 25.79
N ARG A 41 -15.10 -5.82 25.65
CA ARG A 41 -16.37 -5.33 26.22
C ARG A 41 -17.58 -5.97 25.51
N ALA A 42 -17.56 -6.08 24.19
CA ALA A 42 -18.63 -6.68 23.39
C ALA A 42 -18.80 -8.20 23.60
N ALA A 43 -17.71 -8.88 24.00
CA ALA A 43 -17.67 -10.30 24.34
C ALA A 43 -17.75 -10.57 25.86
N SER A 44 -18.00 -9.55 26.67
CA SER A 44 -18.06 -9.69 28.13
C SER A 44 -19.12 -10.71 28.57
N PRO A 45 -18.85 -11.53 29.61
CA PRO A 45 -19.84 -12.41 30.21
C PRO A 45 -21.00 -11.65 30.87
N ASN A 46 -20.81 -10.37 31.18
CA ASN A 46 -21.87 -9.52 31.73
C ASN A 46 -22.76 -9.01 30.57
N PRO A 47 -24.06 -9.40 30.54
CA PRO A 47 -24.96 -9.07 29.45
C PRO A 47 -25.18 -7.57 29.27
N ASP A 48 -25.17 -6.80 30.36
CA ASP A 48 -25.37 -5.35 30.30
C ASP A 48 -24.17 -4.66 29.64
N VAL A 49 -22.95 -5.05 30.05
CA VAL A 49 -21.70 -4.53 29.48
C VAL A 49 -21.57 -4.88 28.00
N ALA A 50 -21.92 -6.13 27.64
CA ALA A 50 -21.90 -6.58 26.25
C ALA A 50 -22.96 -5.85 25.39
N ALA A 51 -24.16 -5.61 25.93
CA ALA A 51 -25.21 -4.87 25.23
C ALA A 51 -24.81 -3.42 25.00
N THR A 52 -24.27 -2.73 26.02
CA THR A 52 -23.78 -1.35 25.88
C THR A 52 -22.65 -1.25 24.85
N ALA A 53 -21.68 -2.17 24.90
CA ALA A 53 -20.55 -2.14 23.97
C ALA A 53 -20.93 -2.43 22.52
N ARG A 54 -21.95 -3.25 22.28
CA ARG A 54 -22.49 -3.51 20.92
C ARG A 54 -23.35 -2.36 20.41
N ALA A 55 -24.03 -1.64 21.31
CA ALA A 55 -24.78 -0.43 20.98
C ALA A 55 -23.85 0.77 20.73
N GLU A 56 -22.69 0.82 21.40
CA GLU A 56 -21.62 1.75 21.11
C GLU A 56 -20.95 1.39 19.78
N LEU A 57 -21.14 2.24 18.78
CA LEU A 57 -20.31 2.21 17.57
C LEU A 57 -18.84 2.38 17.96
N PRO A 58 -17.90 1.75 17.22
CA PRO A 58 -16.48 2.02 17.40
C PRO A 58 -16.25 3.54 17.40
N GLY A 59 -15.50 4.03 18.40
CA GLY A 59 -15.34 5.47 18.61
C GLY A 59 -14.88 6.19 17.34
N HIS A 60 -15.35 7.42 17.15
CA HIS A 60 -15.03 8.22 15.96
C HIS A 60 -13.51 8.32 15.71
N ASP A 61 -12.72 8.37 16.79
CA ASP A 61 -11.27 8.39 16.74
C ASP A 61 -10.66 7.09 16.19
N MET A 62 -11.21 5.92 16.55
CA MET A 62 -10.77 4.62 16.05
C MET A 62 -11.04 4.50 14.56
N LEU A 63 -12.26 4.82 14.11
CA LEU A 63 -12.65 4.77 12.70
C LEU A 63 -11.86 5.77 11.86
N GLY A 64 -11.64 6.98 12.39
CA GLY A 64 -10.82 8.00 11.74
C GLY A 64 -9.36 7.55 11.59
N ALA A 65 -8.79 6.91 12.61
CA ALA A 65 -7.43 6.38 12.55
C ALA A 65 -7.31 5.22 11.55
N ILE A 66 -8.30 4.32 11.51
CA ILE A 66 -8.34 3.24 10.50
C ILE A 66 -8.36 3.83 9.09
N SER A 67 -9.26 4.76 8.83
CA SER A 67 -9.38 5.39 7.51
C SER A 67 -8.09 6.09 7.08
N ARG A 68 -7.43 6.83 7.98
CA ARG A 68 -6.15 7.50 7.69
C ARG A 68 -5.06 6.51 7.34
N LEU A 69 -4.96 5.40 8.07
CA LEU A 69 -4.01 4.34 7.75
C LEU A 69 -4.28 3.77 6.36
N ASP A 70 -5.54 3.45 6.03
CA ASP A 70 -5.88 2.89 4.72
C ASP A 70 -5.50 3.83 3.58
N TRP A 71 -5.78 5.13 3.73
CA TRP A 71 -5.35 6.15 2.77
C TRP A 71 -3.83 6.29 2.65
N LEU A 72 -3.08 6.19 3.76
CA LEU A 72 -1.62 6.24 3.74
C LEU A 72 -1.04 5.04 2.99
N PHE A 73 -1.54 3.84 3.26
CA PHE A 73 -1.11 2.63 2.55
C PHE A 73 -1.48 2.69 1.06
N LEU A 74 -2.71 3.10 0.73
CA LEU A 74 -3.16 3.23 -0.65
C LEU A 74 -2.34 4.27 -1.43
N GLY A 75 -2.16 5.45 -0.85
CA GLY A 75 -1.37 6.54 -1.43
C GLY A 75 0.09 6.14 -1.62
N SER A 76 0.66 5.39 -0.68
CA SER A 76 2.04 4.90 -0.79
C SER A 76 2.22 3.87 -1.91
N VAL A 77 1.26 2.97 -2.12
CA VAL A 77 1.29 2.06 -3.28
C VAL A 77 1.24 2.86 -4.57
N PHE A 78 0.28 3.77 -4.71
CA PHE A 78 0.12 4.59 -5.91
C PHE A 78 1.38 5.41 -6.23
N LEU A 79 1.89 6.15 -5.25
CA LEU A 79 3.10 6.97 -5.41
C LEU A 79 4.35 6.11 -5.61
N GLY A 80 4.45 4.98 -4.91
CA GLY A 80 5.55 4.05 -5.04
C GLY A 80 5.63 3.46 -6.45
N VAL A 81 4.51 3.04 -7.02
CA VAL A 81 4.47 2.55 -8.41
C VAL A 81 4.95 3.65 -9.36
N ILE A 82 4.46 4.88 -9.22
CA ILE A 82 4.90 6.01 -10.05
C ILE A 82 6.40 6.25 -9.91
N ALA A 83 6.91 6.38 -8.69
CA ALA A 83 8.31 6.66 -8.40
C ALA A 83 9.24 5.57 -8.96
N VAL A 84 8.90 4.31 -8.73
CA VAL A 84 9.68 3.17 -9.21
C VAL A 84 9.63 3.07 -10.75
N SER A 85 8.52 3.45 -11.38
CA SER A 85 8.40 3.46 -12.85
C SER A 85 9.33 4.47 -13.52
N PHE A 86 9.72 5.57 -12.84
CA PHE A 86 10.68 6.53 -13.39
C PHE A 86 12.08 5.94 -13.62
N LEU A 87 12.39 4.80 -13.00
CA LEU A 87 13.63 4.08 -13.21
C LEU A 87 13.65 3.29 -14.52
N ILE A 88 12.51 3.17 -15.22
CA ILE A 88 12.40 2.55 -16.54
C ILE A 88 13.02 3.50 -17.59
N PRO A 89 14.06 3.06 -18.32
CA PRO A 89 14.65 3.86 -19.38
C PRO A 89 13.68 4.11 -20.53
N THR A 90 13.65 5.35 -21.02
CA THR A 90 12.77 5.83 -22.10
C THR A 90 13.09 5.29 -23.49
N ARG A 91 14.28 4.70 -23.68
CA ARG A 91 14.78 4.19 -24.97
C ARG A 91 14.80 2.65 -25.05
N LEU A 92 13.93 1.97 -24.31
CA LEU A 92 13.85 0.51 -24.35
C LEU A 92 12.95 0.01 -25.47
N ILE A 93 13.35 -1.12 -26.07
CA ILE A 93 12.48 -1.95 -26.90
C ILE A 93 11.27 -2.36 -26.05
N ALA A 94 10.06 -2.29 -26.62
CA ALA A 94 8.79 -2.49 -25.91
C ALA A 94 8.77 -3.75 -25.00
N SER A 95 9.36 -4.86 -25.46
CA SER A 95 9.47 -6.11 -24.69
C SER A 95 10.26 -5.97 -23.37
N LYS A 96 11.32 -5.15 -23.35
CA LYS A 96 12.10 -4.88 -22.14
C LYS A 96 11.38 -3.94 -21.17
N GLY A 97 10.54 -3.04 -21.69
CA GLY A 97 9.69 -2.17 -20.87
C GLY A 97 8.61 -2.96 -20.12
N ILE A 98 7.96 -3.91 -20.82
CA ILE A 98 6.95 -4.80 -20.21
C ILE A 98 7.58 -5.63 -19.10
N ASN A 99 8.74 -6.25 -19.33
CA ASN A 99 9.41 -7.06 -18.31
C ASN A 99 9.77 -6.25 -17.04
N LEU A 100 10.16 -4.99 -17.19
CA LEU A 100 10.45 -4.11 -16.05
C LEU A 100 9.16 -3.72 -15.31
N LEU A 101 8.06 -3.44 -16.02
CA LEU A 101 6.75 -3.23 -15.40
C LEU A 101 6.28 -4.48 -14.64
N THR A 102 6.45 -5.66 -15.22
CA THR A 102 6.16 -6.93 -14.54
C THR A 102 6.99 -7.07 -13.26
N ALA A 103 8.28 -6.69 -13.27
CA ALA A 103 9.12 -6.72 -12.07
C ALA A 103 8.63 -5.77 -10.98
N ILE A 104 8.12 -4.59 -11.35
CA ILE A 104 7.49 -3.64 -10.41
C ILE A 104 6.24 -4.26 -9.80
N VAL A 105 5.33 -4.81 -10.62
CA VAL A 105 4.10 -5.45 -10.17
C VAL A 105 4.40 -6.62 -9.24
N LEU A 106 5.38 -7.47 -9.59
CA LEU A 106 5.83 -8.57 -8.74
C LEU A 106 6.46 -8.09 -7.43
N GLY A 107 7.22 -6.99 -7.46
CA GLY A 107 7.77 -6.37 -6.26
C GLY A 107 6.67 -5.88 -5.30
N PHE A 108 5.64 -5.22 -5.84
CA PHE A 108 4.48 -4.79 -5.05
C PHE A 108 3.66 -5.96 -4.53
N ALA A 109 3.45 -7.00 -5.34
CA ALA A 109 2.78 -8.22 -4.91
C ALA A 109 3.55 -8.90 -3.78
N ALA A 110 4.87 -9.03 -3.89
CA ALA A 110 5.73 -9.54 -2.83
C ALA A 110 5.66 -8.66 -1.57
N ALA A 111 5.73 -7.34 -1.71
CA ALA A 111 5.63 -6.40 -0.59
C ALA A 111 4.30 -6.52 0.18
N ARG A 112 3.21 -6.84 -0.53
CA ARG A 112 1.90 -7.14 0.07
C ARG A 112 1.91 -8.45 0.85
N PHE A 113 2.53 -9.51 0.33
CA PHE A 113 2.59 -10.81 1.00
C PHE A 113 3.51 -10.82 2.21
N PHE A 114 4.64 -10.12 2.16
CA PHE A 114 5.69 -10.29 3.16
C PHE A 114 5.70 -9.25 4.27
N VAL A 115 5.28 -8.00 4.04
CA VAL A 115 5.60 -6.94 5.03
C VAL A 115 4.48 -5.93 5.34
N GLY A 116 3.88 -5.24 4.36
CA GLY A 116 3.15 -4.01 4.72
C GLY A 116 1.77 -3.83 4.11
N PHE A 117 1.55 -4.26 2.86
CA PHE A 117 0.26 -3.96 2.20
C PHE A 117 -0.85 -4.99 2.47
N TYR A 118 -0.67 -5.93 3.41
CA TYR A 118 -1.66 -6.99 3.69
C TYR A 118 -3.02 -6.43 4.12
N ARG A 119 -3.01 -5.22 4.70
CA ARG A 119 -4.18 -4.55 5.26
C ARG A 119 -5.18 -4.06 4.22
N LEU A 120 -4.71 -3.68 3.03
CA LEU A 120 -5.60 -3.21 1.95
C LEU A 120 -6.43 -4.37 1.40
N ALA A 121 -7.65 -4.12 0.95
CA ALA A 121 -8.39 -5.13 0.18
C ALA A 121 -7.65 -5.42 -1.15
N TRP A 122 -7.78 -6.64 -1.68
CA TRP A 122 -7.16 -6.99 -2.98
C TRP A 122 -7.62 -6.07 -4.11
N ALA A 123 -8.89 -5.65 -4.10
CA ALA A 123 -9.44 -4.72 -5.07
C ALA A 123 -8.81 -3.32 -4.96
N GLU A 124 -8.66 -2.78 -3.75
CA GLU A 124 -8.07 -1.46 -3.50
C GLU A 124 -6.58 -1.44 -3.87
N PHE A 125 -5.86 -2.48 -3.45
CA PHE A 125 -4.45 -2.65 -3.78
C PHE A 125 -4.24 -2.78 -5.29
N GLY A 126 -5.01 -3.68 -5.94
CA GLY A 126 -4.94 -3.87 -7.39
C GLY A 126 -5.29 -2.59 -8.15
N GLY A 127 -6.32 -1.87 -7.70
CA GLY A 127 -6.70 -0.56 -8.24
C GLY A 127 -5.58 0.47 -8.12
N ALA A 128 -4.95 0.60 -6.95
CA ALA A 128 -3.84 1.53 -6.74
C ALA A 128 -2.62 1.20 -7.62
N VAL A 129 -2.29 -0.09 -7.77
CA VAL A 129 -1.20 -0.52 -8.65
C VAL A 129 -1.51 -0.19 -10.11
N LEU A 130 -2.73 -0.48 -10.58
CA LEU A 130 -3.15 -0.19 -11.96
C LEU A 130 -3.19 1.31 -12.24
N LEU A 131 -3.80 2.11 -11.36
CA LEU A 131 -3.84 3.56 -11.49
C LEU A 131 -2.43 4.16 -11.47
N GLY A 132 -1.57 3.68 -10.57
CA GLY A 132 -0.17 4.10 -10.50
C GLY A 132 0.59 3.76 -11.78
N ALA A 133 0.38 2.58 -12.34
CA ALA A 133 1.01 2.15 -13.59
C ALA A 133 0.52 2.99 -14.79
N ILE A 134 -0.78 3.25 -14.88
CA ILE A 134 -1.37 4.12 -15.93
C ILE A 134 -0.80 5.53 -15.82
N ALA A 135 -0.76 6.10 -14.62
CA ALA A 135 -0.19 7.42 -14.37
C ALA A 135 1.30 7.47 -14.74
N ALA A 136 2.06 6.43 -14.39
CA ALA A 136 3.46 6.30 -14.75
C ALA A 136 3.68 6.26 -16.27
N VAL A 137 2.88 5.49 -17.01
CA VAL A 137 2.92 5.45 -18.47
C VAL A 137 2.61 6.83 -19.06
N GLY A 138 1.56 7.51 -18.56
CA GLY A 138 1.22 8.86 -18.98
C GLY A 138 2.36 9.86 -18.77
N LEU A 139 3.00 9.84 -17.59
CA LEU A 139 4.17 10.68 -17.28
C LEU A 139 5.37 10.34 -18.16
N MET A 140 5.60 9.06 -18.46
CA MET A 140 6.66 8.63 -19.36
C MET A 140 6.44 9.14 -20.80
N LEU A 141 5.21 9.08 -21.31
CA LEU A 141 4.84 9.62 -22.62
C LEU A 141 5.02 11.15 -22.67
N LEU A 142 4.62 11.87 -21.63
CA LEU A 142 4.84 13.30 -21.51
C LEU A 142 6.33 13.65 -21.50
N ARG A 143 7.15 12.87 -20.79
CA ARG A 143 8.59 13.04 -20.75
C ARG A 143 9.21 12.87 -22.14
N LEU A 144 8.82 11.81 -22.86
CA LEU A 144 9.26 11.55 -24.22
C LEU A 144 8.95 12.73 -25.15
N ARG A 145 7.72 13.25 -25.09
CA ARG A 145 7.27 14.39 -25.91
C ARG A 145 8.03 15.70 -25.63
N ARG A 146 8.52 15.91 -24.41
CA ARG A 146 9.32 17.11 -24.06
C ARG A 146 10.80 16.99 -24.44
N SER A 147 11.27 15.80 -24.78
CA SER A 147 12.69 15.51 -25.05
C SER A 147 13.03 15.29 -26.54
N GLY A 148 12.04 15.38 -27.42
CA GLY A 148 12.20 15.44 -28.87
C GLY A 148 11.79 16.81 -29.38
#